data_AF-A0A977L0A7-F1
#
_entry.id   AF-A0A977L0A7-F1
#
_cell.length_a   1.000
_cell.length_b   1.000
_cell.length_c   1.000
_cell.angle_alpha   90.00
_cell.angle_beta   90.00
_cell.angle_gamma   90.00
#
_symmetry.space_group_name_H-M   'P 1'
#
loop_
_entity.id
_entity.type
_entity.pdbx_description
1 polymer ?
#
loop_
_entity_poly.entity_id
_entity_poly.type
_entity_poly.pdbx_seq_one_letter_code
_entity_poly.pdbx_strand_id
1 'polypeptide(L)'
;MLKLDQPTSGQLFSLNTPVTFSGTAKPEVTKIKATIGPGGPFAIAELTDVANTWTFTQTFRNPGKDRPVTLQPFNSQNQPLKDLTFTITITIE
;
A
#
# COMPACT_ATOMS: atom_id res chain seq x y z
N MET A 1 -12.82 -1.77 -7.44
CA MET A 1 -12.45 -2.57 -6.25
C MET A 1 -10.98 -2.94 -6.38
N LEU A 2 -10.21 -2.81 -5.29
CA LEU A 2 -8.79 -3.14 -5.24
C LEU A 2 -8.58 -4.52 -4.61
N LYS A 3 -7.61 -5.28 -5.11
CA LYS A 3 -7.13 -6.54 -4.51
C LYS A 3 -5.62 -6.42 -4.30
N LEU A 4 -5.14 -6.87 -3.14
CA LEU A 4 -3.72 -7.01 -2.82
C LEU A 4 -3.28 -8.44 -3.09
N ASP A 5 -2.19 -8.61 -3.84
CA ASP A 5 -1.53 -9.89 -4.04
C ASP A 5 -0.24 -10.00 -3.22
N GLN A 6 0.49 -8.89 -3.05
CA GLN A 6 1.63 -8.76 -2.13
C GLN A 6 1.67 -7.35 -1.52
N PRO A 7 2.11 -7.20 -0.27
CA PRO A 7 2.45 -8.28 0.68
C PRO A 7 1.20 -8.93 1.29
N THR A 8 1.35 -10.03 2.03
CA THR A 8 0.26 -10.58 2.84
C THR A 8 0.15 -9.83 4.17
N SER A 9 -1.06 -9.70 4.73
CA SER A 9 -1.24 -9.04 6.03
C SER A 9 -0.46 -9.78 7.12
N GLY A 10 0.24 -9.02 7.98
CA GLY A 10 1.12 -9.53 9.03
C GLY A 10 2.52 -9.91 8.56
N GLN A 11 2.85 -9.77 7.28
CA GLN A 11 4.16 -10.15 6.76
C GLN A 11 5.30 -9.31 7.37
N LEU A 12 6.44 -9.98 7.56
CA LEU A 12 7.66 -9.44 8.14
C LEU A 12 8.66 -9.04 7.04
N PHE A 13 9.31 -7.90 7.23
CA PHE A 13 10.36 -7.40 6.35
C PHE A 13 11.54 -6.86 7.16
N SER A 14 12.76 -7.09 6.67
CA SER A 14 13.96 -6.47 7.22
C SER A 14 13.99 -4.98 6.91
N LEU A 15 14.50 -4.19 7.86
CA LEU A 15 14.77 -2.77 7.69
C LEU A 15 15.65 -2.52 6.45
N ASN A 16 15.44 -1.40 5.74
CA ASN A 16 16.19 -1.02 4.54
C ASN A 16 16.09 -2.02 3.37
N THR A 17 15.18 -2.99 3.43
CA THR A 17 14.89 -3.88 2.31
C THR A 17 13.74 -3.31 1.47
N PRO A 18 13.84 -3.31 0.13
CA PRO A 18 12.73 -2.94 -0.73
C PRO A 18 11.55 -3.91 -0.57
N VAL A 19 10.38 -3.38 -0.26
CA VAL A 19 9.13 -4.14 -0.18
C VAL A 19 8.28 -3.82 -1.40
N THR A 20 7.96 -4.85 -2.19
CA THR A 20 7.06 -4.72 -3.34
C THR A 20 5.62 -4.89 -2.90
N PHE A 21 4.79 -3.93 -3.29
CA PHE A 21 3.35 -3.96 -3.17
C PHE A 21 2.79 -4.18 -4.56
N SER A 22 1.85 -5.10 -4.70
CA SER A 22 1.25 -5.40 -5.98
C SER A 22 -0.15 -5.96 -5.83
N GLY A 23 -0.93 -5.83 -6.89
CA GLY A 23 -2.21 -6.49 -6.96
C GLY A 23 -2.97 -6.15 -8.23
N THR A 24 -4.29 -6.33 -8.15
CA THR A 24 -5.21 -6.02 -9.24
C THR A 24 -6.19 -4.93 -8.84
N ALA A 25 -6.70 -4.21 -9.82
CA ALA A 25 -7.72 -3.19 -9.66
C ALA A 25 -8.81 -3.38 -10.71
N LYS A 26 -10.07 -3.10 -10.33
CA LYS A 26 -11.14 -2.99 -11.31
C LYS A 26 -10.97 -1.73 -12.17
N PRO A 27 -11.53 -1.69 -13.40
CA PRO A 27 -11.36 -0.58 -14.33
C PRO A 27 -11.77 0.79 -13.82
N GLU A 28 -12.66 0.87 -12.82
CA GLU A 28 -13.05 2.16 -12.24
C GLU A 28 -11.96 2.83 -11.39
N VAL A 29 -10.87 2.13 -11.04
CA VAL A 29 -9.77 2.66 -10.24
C VAL A 29 -8.74 3.29 -11.18
N THR A 30 -8.54 4.61 -11.09
CA THR A 30 -7.54 5.33 -11.90
C THR A 30 -6.34 5.77 -11.08
N LYS A 31 -6.45 5.78 -9.76
CA LYS A 31 -5.42 6.24 -8.84
C LYS A 31 -5.44 5.48 -7.52
N ILE A 32 -4.28 5.24 -6.94
CA ILE A 32 -4.14 4.63 -5.60
C ILE A 32 -3.20 5.51 -4.77
N LYS A 33 -3.62 5.87 -3.56
CA LYS A 33 -2.72 6.44 -2.54
C LYS A 33 -2.46 5.40 -1.46
N ALA A 34 -1.20 5.14 -1.17
CA ALA A 34 -0.77 4.24 -0.12
C ALA A 34 -0.23 5.05 1.06
N THR A 35 -0.72 4.77 2.26
CA THR A 35 -0.24 5.38 3.51
C THR A 35 0.11 4.33 4.55
N ILE A 36 0.97 4.68 5.51
CA ILE A 36 1.36 3.81 6.63
C ILE A 36 1.27 4.53 7.98
N GLY A 37 0.84 3.82 9.02
CA GLY A 37 0.86 4.25 10.43
C GLY A 37 1.67 3.32 11.33
N PRO A 38 1.53 3.37 12.68
CA PRO A 38 0.88 4.44 13.45
C PRO A 38 1.73 5.74 13.46
N GLY A 39 1.18 6.85 13.98
CA GLY A 39 1.84 8.17 14.04
C GLY A 39 1.35 9.21 13.03
N GLY A 40 0.29 8.90 12.29
CA GLY A 40 -0.28 9.71 11.20
C GLY A 40 -0.26 8.92 9.89
N PRO A 41 -1.11 9.24 8.90
CA PRO A 41 -1.06 8.60 7.60
C PRO A 41 0.15 9.16 6.82
N PHE A 42 1.31 8.51 6.94
CA PHE A 42 2.49 8.88 6.13
C PHE A 42 2.33 8.30 4.73
N ALA A 43 2.33 9.15 3.71
CA ALA A 43 2.29 8.71 2.32
C ALA A 43 3.55 7.88 2.00
N ILE A 44 3.34 6.69 1.45
CA ILE A 44 4.43 5.81 0.99
C ILE A 44 4.43 5.63 -0.53
N ALA A 45 3.28 5.84 -1.20
CA ALA A 45 3.21 5.88 -2.64
C ALA A 45 1.95 6.59 -3.13
N GLU A 46 2.03 7.11 -4.35
CA GLU A 46 0.88 7.57 -5.13
C GLU A 46 1.04 7.04 -6.56
N LEU A 47 0.07 6.26 -7.01
CA LEU A 47 0.01 5.72 -8.37
C LEU A 47 -1.09 6.46 -9.14
N THR A 48 -0.75 6.95 -10.33
CA THR A 48 -1.71 7.47 -11.32
C THR A 48 -1.82 6.49 -12.48
N ASP A 49 -2.86 6.66 -13.30
CA ASP A 49 -3.09 5.86 -14.52
C ASP A 49 -3.10 4.35 -14.24
N VAL A 50 -3.68 3.98 -13.09
CA VAL A 50 -3.76 2.59 -12.64
C VAL A 50 -4.57 1.78 -13.64
N ALA A 51 -3.97 0.72 -14.16
CA ALA A 51 -4.61 -0.26 -15.03
C ALA A 51 -5.14 -1.47 -14.22
N ASN A 52 -5.44 -2.58 -14.90
CA ASN A 52 -5.93 -3.80 -14.28
C ASN A 52 -4.97 -4.38 -13.21
N THR A 53 -3.68 -4.10 -13.33
CA THR A 53 -2.63 -4.47 -12.38
C THR A 53 -1.89 -3.23 -11.90
N TRP A 54 -1.46 -3.25 -10.65
CA TRP A 54 -0.69 -2.16 -10.05
C TRP A 54 0.50 -2.72 -9.27
N THR A 55 1.57 -1.94 -9.21
CA THR A 55 2.74 -2.26 -8.39
C THR A 55 3.48 -1.00 -7.98
N PHE A 56 4.07 -1.02 -6.78
CA PHE A 56 5.06 -0.04 -6.34
C PHE A 56 6.03 -0.70 -5.37
N THR A 57 7.16 -0.05 -5.12
CA THR A 57 8.14 -0.52 -4.14
C THR A 57 8.39 0.56 -3.12
N GLN A 58 8.46 0.19 -1.84
CA GLN A 58 8.79 1.09 -0.74
C GLN A 58 9.90 0.49 0.12
N THR A 59 10.91 1.30 0.46
CA THR A 59 11.94 0.92 1.43
C THR A 59 11.66 1.59 2.77
N PHE A 60 11.52 0.80 3.83
CA PHE A 60 11.26 1.31 5.18
C PHE A 60 12.56 1.52 5.95
N ARG A 61 12.74 2.74 6.48
CA ARG A 61 13.95 3.13 7.25
C ARG A 61 13.76 3.16 8.76
N ASN A 62 12.52 2.95 9.21
CA ASN A 62 12.18 2.88 10.63
C ASN A 62 11.51 1.53 10.92
N PRO A 63 11.94 0.82 11.96
CA PRO A 63 11.28 -0.40 12.39
C PRO A 63 9.88 -0.08 12.94
N GLY A 64 9.02 -1.09 13.01
CA GLY A 64 7.71 -0.96 13.62
C GLY A 64 6.90 -2.24 13.48
N LYS A 65 6.17 -2.58 14.54
CA LYS A 65 5.31 -3.76 14.60
C LYS A 65 3.88 -3.43 14.21
N ASP A 66 3.23 -4.33 13.48
CA ASP A 66 1.81 -4.26 13.10
C ASP A 66 1.42 -2.90 12.50
N ARG A 67 2.28 -2.36 11.64
CA ARG A 67 2.08 -1.06 11.00
C ARG A 67 0.88 -1.17 10.04
N PRO A 68 -0.22 -0.43 10.25
CA PRO A 68 -1.33 -0.43 9.32
C PRO A 68 -0.92 0.28 8.04
N VAL A 69 -1.13 -0.38 6.91
CA VAL A 69 -1.02 0.18 5.57
C VAL A 69 -2.42 0.31 5.01
N THR A 70 -2.76 1.50 4.52
CA THR A 70 -4.04 1.76 3.86
C THR A 70 -3.80 2.09 2.40
N LEU A 71 -4.44 1.34 1.51
CA LEU A 71 -4.53 1.63 0.09
C LEU A 71 -5.88 2.27 -0.18
N GLN A 72 -5.87 3.55 -0.52
CA GLN A 72 -7.04 4.33 -0.88
C GLN A 72 -7.12 4.46 -2.41
N PRO A 73 -7.97 3.67 -3.09
CA PRO A 73 -8.24 3.84 -4.50
C PRO A 73 -9.17 5.04 -4.77
N PHE A 74 -9.05 5.63 -5.95
CA PHE A 74 -9.89 6.72 -6.46
C PHE A 74 -10.35 6.41 -7.88
N ASN A 75 -11.51 6.96 -8.25
CA ASN A 75 -12.01 6.91 -9.64
C ASN A 75 -11.51 8.09 -10.49
N SER A 76 -11.91 8.13 -11.77
CA SER A 76 -11.56 9.20 -12.71
C SER A 76 -11.99 10.61 -12.28
N GLN A 77 -12.99 10.72 -11.40
CA GLN A 77 -13.47 11.96 -10.81
C GLN A 77 -12.73 12.31 -9.52
N ASN A 78 -11.66 11.57 -9.19
CA ASN A 78 -10.87 11.72 -7.97
C ASN A 78 -11.70 11.51 -6.68
N GLN A 79 -12.80 10.76 -6.78
CA GLN A 79 -13.61 10.37 -5.62
C GLN A 79 -13.03 9.09 -5.01
N PRO A 80 -12.89 9.02 -3.67
CA PRO A 80 -12.39 7.83 -3.01
C PRO A 80 -13.38 6.66 -3.16
N LEU A 81 -12.83 5.49 -3.47
CA LEU A 81 -13.55 4.22 -3.46
C LEU A 81 -13.29 3.49 -2.13
N LYS A 82 -13.86 2.29 -1.93
CA LYS A 82 -13.59 1.49 -0.73
C LYS A 82 -12.10 1.19 -0.61
N ASP A 83 -11.53 1.52 0.54
CA ASP A 83 -10.13 1.29 0.87
C ASP A 83 -9.84 -0.18 1.18
N LEU A 84 -8.55 -0.51 1.18
CA LEU A 84 -8.02 -1.78 1.65
C LEU A 84 -6.96 -1.49 2.71
N THR A 85 -7.17 -2.02 3.91
CA THR A 85 -6.22 -1.89 5.02
C THR A 85 -5.70 -3.27 5.44
N PHE A 86 -4.39 -3.35 5.70
CA PHE A 86 -3.70 -4.54 6.19
C PHE A 86 -2.52 -4.11 7.07
N THR A 87 -1.84 -5.06 7.71
CA THR A 87 -0.67 -4.76 8.55
C THR A 87 0.60 -5.35 7.96
N ILE A 88 1.74 -4.72 8.25
CA ILE A 88 3.08 -5.29 8.02
C ILE A 88 3.97 -5.03 9.24
N THR A 89 5.01 -5.83 9.42
CA THR A 89 6.02 -5.59 10.46
C THR A 89 7.39 -5.38 9.83
N ILE A 90 8.09 -4.33 10.27
CA ILE A 90 9.46 -4.00 9.87
C ILE A 90 10.38 -4.23 11.06
N THR A 91 11.35 -5.14 10.93
CA THR A 91 12.30 -5.50 12.00
C THR A 91 13.71 -5.04 11.69
N ILE A 92 14.44 -4.66 12.74
CA ILE A 92 15.91 -4.65 12.70
C ILE A 92 16.30 -6.13 12.79
N GLU A 93 17.10 -6.65 11.87
CA GLU A 93 17.56 -8.05 11.90
C GLU A 93 18.23 -8.43 13.24
#